data_AF-A0A1C6Y7I4-F1
#
_entry.id   AF-A0A1C6Y7I4-F1
#
_cell.length_a   1.000
_cell.length_b   1.000
_cell.length_c   1.000
_cell.angle_alpha   90.00
_cell.angle_beta   90.00
_cell.angle_gamma   90.00
#
_symmetry.space_group_name_H-M   'P 1'
#
loop_
_entity.id
_entity.type
_entity.pdbx_description
1 polymer ?
#
loop_
_entity_poly.entity_id
_entity_poly.type
_entity_poly.pdbx_seq_one_letter_code
_entity_poly.pdbx_strand_id
1 'polypeptide(L)'
;MLCEQCNKNNVCMLRPSNKEKLCKYCFLESFEDEVHTTILKKKMFEDNDKICIAVSGGKDSSVLTHVLVNIKKKYNYNWNLFLLAIDEGIKGYRDDSLKVVYKLEKLYNLPLSVLKFQDIFSYTMDDVVSYIGKKNNCTVCGVFRRQAMEKGALLFNATKLVTGHNADDLAETILMNMCRGDIDKLAKNINDVLQKKNNNNSSLASYSENNNTNIFPNCNDILDKNEPGNSGCGCKEKTNIESNKEEEKKNQCNNDVAKISNDNIKYEHKMDGFIPRLKPLMWSYEKEIVLYAYHLKLDFFSTECTYSPNSFRGNLRSFIKDLEIINPQIILNIIHSAEFFYFNTNIKKKLNTCIKCGAYTSNMICKACLIVDGLNNYTDNSFLYANKKKKNNKKKISIEYEIEK
;
A
#
# COMPACT_ATOMS: atom_id res chain seq x y z
N MET A 1 23.03 9.23 28.09
CA MET A 1 21.86 10.09 27.83
C MET A 1 20.62 9.21 27.89
N LEU A 2 19.57 9.66 28.58
CA LEU A 2 18.33 8.90 28.78
C LEU A 2 17.37 9.13 27.62
N CYS A 3 16.53 8.13 27.34
CA CYS A 3 15.47 8.18 26.33
C CYS A 3 14.47 9.30 26.66
N GLU A 4 14.18 10.15 25.68
CA GLU A 4 13.30 11.31 25.84
C GLU A 4 11.84 10.91 26.11
N GLN A 5 11.41 9.71 25.71
CA GLN A 5 10.04 9.22 25.92
C GLN A 5 9.83 8.52 27.27
N CYS A 6 10.76 7.65 27.71
CA CYS A 6 10.58 6.90 28.97
C CYS A 6 11.43 7.40 30.14
N ASN A 7 12.43 8.26 29.91
CA ASN A 7 13.37 8.77 30.91
C ASN A 7 14.07 7.69 31.78
N LYS A 8 14.07 6.43 31.34
CA LYS A 8 14.62 5.28 32.10
C LYS A 8 15.74 4.58 31.36
N ASN A 9 15.48 4.21 30.11
CA ASN A 9 16.43 3.44 29.30
C ASN A 9 17.44 4.35 28.59
N ASN A 10 18.62 3.81 28.31
CA ASN A 10 19.63 4.51 27.50
C ASN A 10 19.13 4.72 26.07
N VAL A 11 19.43 5.91 25.53
CA VAL A 11 19.24 6.21 24.11
C VAL A 11 20.08 5.27 23.28
N CYS A 12 19.50 4.70 22.23
CA CYS A 12 20.24 3.90 21.25
C CYS A 12 20.09 4.40 19.82
N MET A 13 19.15 5.31 19.55
CA MET A 13 18.95 5.87 18.22
C MET A 13 18.41 7.30 18.25
N LEU A 14 18.64 8.00 17.16
CA LEU A 14 18.04 9.30 16.85
C LEU A 14 17.00 9.09 15.76
N ARG A 15 15.76 9.48 16.03
CA ARG A 15 14.66 9.25 15.12
C ARG A 15 14.78 10.13 13.87
N PRO A 16 14.72 9.55 12.64
CA PRO A 16 14.87 10.32 11.41
C PRO A 16 13.86 11.46 11.22
N SER A 17 12.59 11.21 11.53
CA SER A 17 11.46 12.11 11.27
C SER A 17 11.47 13.39 12.12
N ASN A 18 11.73 13.28 13.42
CA ASN A 18 11.61 14.38 14.39
C ASN A 18 12.86 14.62 15.25
N LYS A 19 13.93 13.84 15.06
CA LYS A 19 15.18 13.90 15.83
C LYS A 19 15.04 13.62 17.33
N GLU A 20 13.98 12.93 17.74
CA GLU A 20 13.85 12.46 19.12
C GLU A 20 14.87 11.36 19.44
N LYS A 21 15.40 11.38 20.65
CA LYS A 21 16.37 10.39 21.13
C LYS A 21 15.66 9.29 21.89
N LEU A 22 15.55 8.13 21.25
CA LEU A 22 14.74 7.02 21.74
C LEU A 22 15.60 5.81 22.12
N CYS A 23 15.12 5.06 23.12
CA CYS A 23 15.57 3.70 23.35
C CYS A 23 14.86 2.73 22.41
N LYS A 24 15.34 1.49 22.35
CA LYS A 24 14.82 0.44 21.48
C LYS A 24 13.31 0.23 21.66
N TYR A 25 12.86 0.07 22.91
CA TYR A 25 11.46 -0.27 23.20
C TYR A 25 10.51 0.88 22.84
N CYS A 26 10.84 2.10 23.25
CA CYS A 26 10.04 3.29 22.92
C CYS A 26 9.94 3.51 21.41
N PHE A 27 11.02 3.30 20.66
CA PHE A 27 10.98 3.39 19.21
C PHE A 27 10.05 2.35 18.58
N LEU A 28 10.16 1.07 18.97
CA LEU A 28 9.31 0.01 18.42
C LEU A 28 7.83 0.27 18.69
N GLU A 29 7.49 0.67 19.92
CA GLU A 29 6.13 0.99 20.32
C GLU A 29 5.59 2.22 19.58
N SER A 30 6.36 3.32 19.57
CA SER A 30 6.00 4.56 18.86
C SER A 30 5.77 4.32 17.37
N PHE A 31 6.64 3.54 16.72
CA PHE A 31 6.51 3.18 15.32
C PHE A 31 5.20 2.42 15.03
N GLU A 32 4.87 1.40 15.83
CA GLU A 32 3.61 0.65 15.68
C GLU A 32 2.38 1.52 15.93
N ASP A 33 2.42 2.37 16.96
CA ASP A 33 1.30 3.24 17.35
C ASP A 33 1.03 4.33 16.30
N GLU A 34 2.05 4.81 15.60
CA GLU A 34 1.87 5.74 14.48
C GLU A 34 1.24 5.10 13.25
N VAL A 35 1.64 3.86 12.93
CA VAL A 35 1.01 3.07 11.86
C VAL A 35 -0.45 2.80 12.21
N HIS A 36 -0.73 2.44 13.46
CA HIS A 36 -2.09 2.26 13.97
C HIS A 36 -2.91 3.55 13.90
N THR A 37 -2.35 4.67 14.35
CA THR A 37 -2.95 6.00 14.26
C THR A 37 -3.28 6.35 12.80
N THR A 38 -2.41 6.01 11.86
CA THR A 38 -2.63 6.22 10.42
C THR A 38 -3.81 5.40 9.91
N ILE A 39 -3.89 4.12 10.28
CA ILE A 39 -4.99 3.21 9.95
C ILE A 39 -6.33 3.79 10.44
N LEU A 40 -6.38 4.28 11.68
CA LEU A 40 -7.58 4.86 12.28
C LEU A 40 -7.97 6.20 11.62
N LYS A 41 -7.04 7.15 11.52
CA LYS A 41 -7.29 8.49 10.95
C LYS A 41 -7.80 8.41 9.51
N LYS A 42 -7.24 7.51 8.71
CA LYS A 42 -7.64 7.32 7.31
C LYS A 42 -8.80 6.31 7.16
N LYS A 43 -9.28 5.67 8.24
CA LYS A 43 -10.34 4.62 8.22
C LYS A 43 -10.02 3.51 7.22
N MET A 44 -8.80 2.96 7.29
CA MET A 44 -8.33 1.96 6.33
C MET A 44 -9.07 0.62 6.46
N PHE A 45 -9.30 0.17 7.69
CA PHE A 45 -9.87 -1.14 7.99
C PHE A 45 -11.15 -1.03 8.81
N GLU A 46 -12.05 -1.99 8.59
CA GLU A 46 -13.28 -2.22 9.34
C GLU A 46 -13.20 -3.60 10.04
N ASP A 47 -14.10 -3.86 10.98
CA ASP A 47 -14.17 -5.17 11.62
C ASP A 47 -14.55 -6.26 10.61
N ASN A 48 -13.96 -7.45 10.76
CA ASN A 48 -14.14 -8.59 9.87
C ASN A 48 -13.62 -8.40 8.44
N ASP A 49 -12.84 -7.34 8.18
CA ASP A 49 -12.19 -7.14 6.87
C ASP A 49 -11.26 -8.32 6.51
N LYS A 50 -11.27 -8.67 5.22
CA LYS A 50 -10.34 -9.63 4.62
C LYS A 50 -9.21 -8.85 3.96
N ILE A 51 -8.09 -8.76 4.67
CA ILE A 51 -6.95 -7.91 4.33
C ILE A 51 -5.89 -8.75 3.63
N CYS A 52 -5.72 -8.52 2.34
CA CYS A 52 -4.66 -9.14 1.55
C CYS A 52 -3.40 -8.26 1.59
N ILE A 53 -2.30 -8.77 2.15
CA ILE A 53 -1.02 -8.09 2.25
C ILE A 53 -0.15 -8.54 1.08
N ALA A 54 0.23 -7.60 0.20
CA ALA A 54 1.15 -7.88 -0.89
C ALA A 54 2.60 -7.94 -0.36
N VAL A 55 3.22 -9.12 -0.42
CA VAL A 55 4.55 -9.37 0.12
C VAL A 55 5.56 -9.64 -1.00
N SER A 56 6.57 -8.79 -1.10
CA SER A 56 7.70 -8.99 -2.01
C SER A 56 8.84 -9.77 -1.37
N GLY A 57 8.85 -9.92 -0.04
CA GLY A 57 9.99 -10.46 0.72
C GLY A 57 11.05 -9.39 1.04
N GLY A 58 10.87 -8.17 0.54
CA GLY A 58 11.69 -7.02 0.92
C GLY A 58 11.27 -6.42 2.26
N LYS A 59 12.17 -5.59 2.82
CA LYS A 59 12.04 -4.97 4.16
C LYS A 59 10.67 -4.36 4.43
N ASP A 60 10.14 -3.55 3.51
CA ASP A 60 8.95 -2.76 3.77
C ASP A 60 7.70 -3.66 3.89
N SER A 61 7.61 -4.68 3.04
CA SER A 61 6.50 -5.65 3.09
C SER A 61 6.60 -6.62 4.28
N SER A 62 7.82 -7.01 4.67
CA SER A 62 8.05 -7.86 5.86
C SER A 62 7.69 -7.11 7.14
N VAL A 63 8.12 -5.84 7.27
CA VAL A 63 7.79 -4.98 8.40
C VAL A 63 6.29 -4.71 8.45
N LEU A 64 5.66 -4.36 7.32
CA LEU A 64 4.21 -4.18 7.25
C LEU A 64 3.45 -5.41 7.75
N THR A 65 3.88 -6.61 7.34
CA THR A 65 3.25 -7.87 7.78
C THR A 65 3.36 -8.03 9.29
N HIS A 66 4.56 -7.85 9.85
CA HIS A 66 4.79 -7.96 11.30
C HIS A 66 3.96 -6.93 12.09
N VAL A 67 3.98 -5.66 11.67
CA VAL A 67 3.27 -4.57 12.34
C VAL A 67 1.76 -4.82 12.33
N LEU A 68 1.17 -5.26 11.20
CA LEU A 68 -0.26 -5.56 11.15
C LEU A 68 -0.66 -6.74 12.04
N VAL A 69 0.19 -7.77 12.14
CA VAL A 69 -0.03 -8.90 13.07
C VAL A 69 0.04 -8.43 14.53
N ASN A 70 1.03 -7.60 14.87
CA ASN A 70 1.16 -7.04 16.22
C ASN A 70 -0.01 -6.14 16.58
N ILE A 71 -0.41 -5.21 15.70
CA ILE A 71 -1.57 -4.33 15.92
C ILE A 71 -2.84 -5.16 16.10
N LYS A 72 -3.07 -6.17 15.23
CA LYS A 72 -4.21 -7.08 15.36
C LYS A 72 -4.25 -7.72 16.75
N LYS A 73 -3.11 -8.20 17.26
CA LYS A 73 -3.00 -8.84 18.58
C LYS A 73 -3.14 -7.83 19.74
N LYS A 74 -2.46 -6.68 19.66
CA LYS A 74 -2.43 -5.64 20.69
C LYS A 74 -3.82 -5.05 20.96
N TYR A 75 -4.59 -4.81 19.91
CA TYR A 75 -5.92 -4.19 19.97
C TYR A 75 -7.07 -5.19 19.79
N ASN A 76 -6.78 -6.49 19.69
CA ASN A 76 -7.76 -7.57 19.52
C ASN A 76 -8.74 -7.36 18.34
N TYR A 77 -8.22 -6.97 17.17
CA TYR A 77 -9.03 -6.79 15.97
C TYR A 77 -9.42 -8.11 15.31
N ASN A 78 -10.66 -8.18 14.83
CA ASN A 78 -11.20 -9.32 14.09
C ASN A 78 -10.82 -9.28 12.59
N TRP A 79 -9.57 -8.97 12.26
CA TRP A 79 -9.10 -8.92 10.87
C TRP A 79 -8.68 -10.29 10.35
N ASN A 80 -9.05 -10.61 9.13
CA ASN A 80 -8.57 -11.80 8.43
C ASN A 80 -7.39 -11.40 7.55
N LEU A 81 -6.17 -11.80 7.94
CA LEU A 81 -4.94 -11.42 7.24
C LEU A 81 -4.51 -12.55 6.28
N PHE A 82 -4.18 -12.18 5.05
CA PHE A 82 -3.70 -13.10 4.01
C PHE A 82 -2.42 -12.55 3.38
N LEU A 83 -1.52 -13.42 2.96
CA LEU A 83 -0.30 -13.06 2.26
C LEU A 83 -0.46 -13.34 0.76
N LEU A 84 -0.06 -12.38 -0.07
CA LEU A 84 -0.02 -12.53 -1.52
C LEU A 84 1.36 -12.16 -2.04
N ALA A 85 2.03 -13.12 -2.66
CA ALA A 85 3.28 -12.89 -3.37
C ALA A 85 3.08 -13.06 -4.88
N ILE A 86 3.76 -12.22 -5.65
CA ILE A 86 3.79 -12.30 -7.10
C ILE A 86 5.17 -12.76 -7.53
N ASP A 87 5.25 -13.82 -8.31
CA ASP A 87 6.48 -14.31 -8.91
C ASP A 87 6.59 -13.80 -10.35
N GLU A 88 7.46 -12.81 -10.55
CA GLU A 88 7.71 -12.21 -11.85
C GLU A 88 8.51 -13.11 -12.80
N GLY A 89 9.08 -14.22 -12.31
CA GLY A 89 9.92 -15.12 -13.11
C GLY A 89 11.30 -14.55 -13.44
N ILE A 90 11.91 -13.79 -12.52
CA ILE A 90 13.27 -13.25 -12.67
C ILE A 90 14.28 -14.20 -12.04
N LYS A 91 15.06 -14.88 -12.88
CA LYS A 91 16.05 -15.89 -12.43
C LYS A 91 17.10 -15.31 -11.50
N GLY A 92 17.42 -16.02 -10.43
CA GLY A 92 18.47 -15.66 -9.48
C GLY A 92 18.15 -14.47 -8.57
N TYR A 93 16.94 -13.91 -8.68
CA TYR A 93 16.43 -12.86 -7.78
C TYR A 93 15.22 -13.36 -7.00
N ARG A 94 14.22 -13.89 -7.71
CA ARG A 94 12.93 -14.18 -7.09
C ARG A 94 12.99 -15.40 -6.17
N ASP A 95 13.81 -16.40 -6.49
CA ASP A 95 13.98 -17.63 -5.70
C ASP A 95 14.35 -17.31 -4.24
N ASP A 96 15.30 -16.40 -4.02
CA ASP A 96 15.75 -16.05 -2.68
C ASP A 96 14.73 -15.17 -1.94
N SER A 97 14.10 -14.24 -2.65
CA SER A 97 13.05 -13.40 -2.06
C SER A 97 11.81 -14.21 -1.63
N LEU A 98 11.43 -15.26 -2.37
CA LEU A 98 10.31 -16.14 -2.01
C LEU A 98 10.61 -16.99 -0.77
N LYS A 99 11.87 -17.38 -0.53
CA LYS A 99 12.27 -18.05 0.73
C LYS A 99 11.89 -17.22 1.95
N VAL A 100 12.07 -15.90 1.89
CA VAL A 100 11.64 -14.98 2.96
C VAL A 100 10.12 -14.98 3.10
N VAL A 101 9.37 -14.95 1.99
CA VAL A 101 7.91 -15.00 2.03
C VAL A 101 7.39 -16.27 2.71
N TYR A 102 7.93 -17.44 2.35
CA TYR A 102 7.56 -18.72 3.00
C TYR A 102 7.97 -18.77 4.49
N LYS A 103 9.05 -18.09 4.88
CA LYS A 103 9.38 -17.93 6.30
C LYS A 103 8.35 -17.08 7.04
N LEU A 104 7.89 -15.98 6.45
CA LEU A 104 6.86 -15.11 7.04
C LEU A 104 5.52 -15.84 7.21
N GLU A 105 5.12 -16.62 6.19
CA GLU A 105 3.95 -17.50 6.25
C GLU A 105 4.01 -18.42 7.48
N LYS A 106 5.12 -19.14 7.65
CA LYS A 106 5.33 -20.06 8.78
C LYS A 106 5.41 -19.33 10.12
N LEU A 107 6.06 -18.17 10.16
CA LEU A 107 6.26 -17.40 11.39
C LEU A 107 4.94 -16.89 11.98
N TYR A 108 4.03 -16.41 11.13
CA TYR A 108 2.75 -15.84 11.57
C TYR A 108 1.55 -16.76 11.36
N ASN A 109 1.74 -17.93 10.75
CA ASN A 109 0.69 -18.87 10.40
C ASN A 109 -0.45 -18.21 9.61
N LEU A 110 -0.10 -17.46 8.55
CA LEU A 110 -1.04 -16.75 7.69
C LEU A 110 -1.16 -17.47 6.33
N PRO A 111 -2.37 -17.59 5.74
CA PRO A 111 -2.50 -18.21 4.43
C PRO A 111 -1.76 -17.42 3.35
N LEU A 112 -0.98 -18.11 2.52
CA LEU A 112 -0.19 -17.53 1.43
C LEU A 112 -0.69 -18.01 0.07
N SER A 113 -0.79 -17.09 -0.89
CA SER A 113 -0.92 -17.41 -2.31
C SER A 113 0.24 -16.81 -3.10
N VAL A 114 0.82 -17.60 -3.99
CA VAL A 114 1.88 -17.16 -4.90
C VAL A 114 1.36 -17.25 -6.33
N LEU A 115 1.28 -16.11 -7.01
CA LEU A 115 0.85 -16.05 -8.41
C LEU A 115 2.02 -15.75 -9.33
N LYS A 116 2.15 -16.51 -10.42
CA LYS A 116 3.23 -16.34 -11.39
C LYS A 116 2.79 -15.50 -12.58
N PHE A 117 3.69 -14.66 -13.09
CA PHE A 117 3.45 -13.95 -14.35
C PHE A 117 3.21 -14.91 -15.51
N GLN A 118 3.93 -16.04 -15.53
CA GLN A 118 3.75 -17.08 -16.54
C GLN A 118 2.30 -17.56 -16.60
N ASP A 119 1.66 -17.80 -15.46
CA ASP A 119 0.31 -18.35 -15.40
C ASP A 119 -0.75 -17.29 -15.78
N ILE A 120 -0.49 -16.02 -15.47
CA ILE A 120 -1.46 -14.93 -15.65
C ILE A 120 -1.38 -14.30 -17.05
N PHE A 121 -0.17 -14.18 -17.60
CA PHE A 121 0.13 -13.41 -18.80
C PHE A 121 0.82 -14.23 -19.89
N SER A 122 1.14 -15.50 -19.64
CA SER A 122 1.91 -16.38 -20.54
C SER A 122 3.37 -15.96 -20.78
N TYR A 123 3.85 -14.97 -20.03
CA TYR A 123 5.20 -14.44 -20.12
C TYR A 123 5.79 -14.23 -18.73
N THR A 124 7.06 -14.56 -18.55
CA THR A 124 7.89 -14.09 -17.42
C THR A 124 8.46 -12.70 -17.69
N MET A 125 9.02 -12.06 -16.67
CA MET A 125 9.77 -10.82 -16.86
C MET A 125 11.05 -11.03 -17.66
N ASP A 126 11.71 -12.19 -17.55
CA ASP A 126 12.88 -12.52 -18.36
C ASP A 126 12.47 -12.61 -19.84
N ASP A 127 11.32 -13.21 -20.15
CA ASP A 127 10.77 -13.23 -21.52
C ASP A 127 10.48 -11.81 -22.01
N VAL A 128 9.76 -11.00 -21.23
CA VAL A 128 9.46 -9.60 -21.60
C VAL A 128 10.74 -8.81 -21.90
N VAL A 129 11.78 -8.95 -21.08
CA VAL A 129 13.06 -8.25 -21.28
C VAL A 129 13.77 -8.73 -22.54
N SER A 130 13.62 -10.00 -22.93
CA SER A 130 14.17 -10.52 -24.19
C SER A 130 13.57 -9.82 -25.42
N TYR A 131 12.29 -9.45 -25.38
CA TYR A 131 11.62 -8.69 -26.45
C TYR A 131 11.96 -7.19 -26.40
N ILE A 132 11.68 -6.50 -25.29
CA ILE A 132 11.70 -5.02 -25.23
C ILE A 132 13.05 -4.43 -24.82
N GLY A 133 13.96 -5.28 -24.32
CA GLY A 133 15.24 -4.90 -23.75
C GLY A 133 15.17 -4.39 -22.30
N LYS A 134 16.31 -3.89 -21.81
CA LYS A 134 16.47 -3.46 -20.40
C LYS A 134 15.88 -2.07 -20.10
N LYS A 135 15.52 -1.29 -21.12
CA LYS A 135 14.91 0.03 -20.94
C LYS A 135 13.39 -0.13 -20.82
N ASN A 136 12.76 0.63 -19.93
CA ASN A 136 11.31 0.64 -19.68
C ASN A 136 10.66 -0.66 -19.17
N ASN A 137 11.41 -1.75 -18.94
CA ASN A 137 10.87 -3.02 -18.42
C ASN A 137 10.10 -2.87 -17.10
N CYS A 138 10.53 -1.96 -16.21
CA CYS A 138 9.89 -1.68 -14.94
C CYS A 138 8.47 -1.12 -15.14
N THR A 139 8.21 -0.45 -16.27
CA THR A 139 6.87 0.03 -16.63
C THR A 139 5.94 -1.15 -16.93
N VAL A 140 6.42 -2.14 -17.70
CA VAL A 140 5.67 -3.37 -17.99
C VAL A 140 5.46 -4.18 -16.73
N CYS A 141 6.53 -4.43 -15.99
CA CYS A 141 6.51 -5.15 -14.72
C CYS A 141 5.50 -4.54 -13.74
N GLY A 142 5.48 -3.21 -13.59
CA GLY A 142 4.53 -2.51 -12.71
C GLY A 142 3.08 -2.57 -13.20
N VAL A 143 2.82 -2.71 -14.50
CA VAL A 143 1.46 -2.94 -15.03
C VAL A 143 1.00 -4.35 -14.73
N PHE A 144 1.84 -5.35 -15.04
CA PHE A 144 1.55 -6.76 -14.78
C PHE A 144 1.38 -7.03 -13.28
N ARG A 145 2.29 -6.53 -12.44
CA ARG A 145 2.23 -6.71 -10.98
C ARG A 145 0.93 -6.17 -10.39
N ARG A 146 0.47 -5.00 -10.82
CA ARG A 146 -0.78 -4.42 -10.30
C ARG A 146 -1.99 -5.28 -10.62
N GLN A 147 -2.11 -5.78 -11.85
CA GLN A 147 -3.22 -6.65 -12.20
C GLN A 147 -3.10 -8.04 -11.54
N ALA A 148 -1.88 -8.58 -11.42
CA ALA A 148 -1.64 -9.83 -10.70
C ALA A 148 -2.05 -9.73 -9.22
N MET A 149 -1.73 -8.61 -8.56
CA MET A 149 -2.17 -8.36 -7.18
C MET A 149 -3.69 -8.25 -7.06
N GLU A 150 -4.35 -7.56 -8.00
CA GLU A 150 -5.82 -7.46 -8.02
C GLU A 150 -6.47 -8.85 -8.20
N LYS A 151 -5.98 -9.66 -9.14
CA LYS A 151 -6.43 -11.05 -9.31
C LYS A 151 -6.19 -11.90 -8.06
N GLY A 152 -5.02 -11.80 -7.44
CA GLY A 152 -4.69 -12.57 -6.25
C GLY A 152 -5.48 -12.16 -5.01
N ALA A 153 -5.79 -10.88 -4.85
CA ALA A 153 -6.66 -10.41 -3.78
C ALA A 153 -8.09 -10.96 -3.93
N LEU A 154 -8.59 -11.11 -5.16
CA LEU A 154 -9.89 -11.71 -5.43
C LEU A 154 -9.94 -13.21 -5.08
N LEU A 155 -8.84 -13.95 -5.22
CA LEU A 155 -8.79 -15.37 -4.81
C LEU A 155 -9.09 -15.57 -3.32
N PHE A 156 -8.73 -14.58 -2.48
CA PHE A 156 -9.04 -14.58 -1.05
C PHE A 156 -10.38 -13.93 -0.71
N ASN A 157 -11.16 -13.50 -1.72
CA ASN A 157 -12.31 -12.62 -1.54
C ASN A 157 -11.97 -11.41 -0.65
N ALA A 158 -10.78 -10.82 -0.84
CA ALA A 158 -10.27 -9.76 0.00
C ALA A 158 -11.09 -8.48 -0.17
N THR A 159 -11.39 -7.82 0.96
CA THR A 159 -12.05 -6.51 0.96
C THR A 159 -11.04 -5.37 0.79
N LYS A 160 -9.78 -5.60 1.17
CA LYS A 160 -8.69 -4.61 1.11
C LYS A 160 -7.40 -5.25 0.59
N LEU A 161 -6.64 -4.50 -0.22
CA LEU A 161 -5.29 -4.86 -0.65
C LEU A 161 -4.29 -3.88 -0.03
N VAL A 162 -3.28 -4.37 0.68
CA VAL A 162 -2.32 -3.55 1.41
C VAL A 162 -0.93 -3.74 0.82
N THR A 163 -0.19 -2.64 0.66
CA THR A 163 1.18 -2.65 0.12
C THR A 163 2.13 -1.91 1.05
N GLY A 164 3.39 -2.35 1.11
CA GLY A 164 4.44 -1.75 1.94
C GLY A 164 5.04 -0.45 1.40
N HIS A 165 4.31 0.37 0.65
CA HIS A 165 4.85 1.64 0.18
C HIS A 165 5.00 2.61 1.35
N ASN A 166 6.20 3.18 1.48
CA ASN A 166 6.58 4.07 2.57
C ASN A 166 6.49 5.57 2.18
N ALA A 167 6.90 6.47 3.09
CA ALA A 167 6.86 7.91 2.84
C ALA A 167 7.79 8.33 1.69
N ASP A 168 9.01 7.78 1.63
CA ASP A 168 9.97 8.01 0.55
C ASP A 168 9.39 7.62 -0.82
N ASP A 169 8.76 6.43 -0.91
CA ASP A 169 8.08 5.96 -2.12
C ASP A 169 6.99 6.91 -2.60
N LEU A 170 6.23 7.46 -1.65
CA LEU A 170 5.15 8.40 -1.92
C LEU A 170 5.70 9.74 -2.40
N ALA A 171 6.73 10.28 -1.75
CA ALA A 171 7.40 11.52 -2.14
C ALA A 171 8.03 11.40 -3.54
N GLU A 172 8.71 10.30 -3.84
CA GLU A 172 9.21 9.99 -5.18
C GLU A 172 8.08 10.00 -6.22
N THR A 173 6.95 9.37 -5.89
CA THR A 173 5.81 9.28 -6.80
C THR A 173 5.19 10.66 -7.05
N ILE A 174 5.07 11.49 -6.00
CA ILE A 174 4.55 12.85 -6.07
C ILE A 174 5.43 13.71 -6.97
N LEU A 175 6.74 13.79 -6.67
CA LEU A 175 7.67 14.61 -7.44
C LEU A 175 7.74 14.16 -8.90
N MET A 176 7.78 12.85 -9.16
CA MET A 176 7.78 12.32 -10.52
C MET A 176 6.53 12.74 -11.31
N ASN A 177 5.35 12.77 -10.67
CA ASN A 177 4.11 13.18 -11.33
C ASN A 177 4.02 14.70 -11.51
N MET A 178 4.55 15.47 -10.54
CA MET A 178 4.69 16.92 -10.64
C MET A 178 5.59 17.31 -11.83
N CYS A 179 6.78 16.73 -11.94
CA CYS A 179 7.71 16.99 -13.06
C CYS A 179 7.13 16.56 -14.42
N ARG A 180 6.25 15.56 -14.46
CA ARG A 180 5.54 15.14 -15.69
C ARG A 180 4.34 16.01 -16.04
N GLY A 181 3.90 16.89 -15.13
CA GLY A 181 2.65 17.64 -15.27
C GLY A 181 1.41 16.73 -15.32
N ASP A 182 1.45 15.56 -14.67
CA ASP A 182 0.35 14.59 -14.65
C ASP A 182 -0.54 14.82 -13.41
N ILE A 183 -1.30 15.91 -13.45
CA ILE A 183 -2.17 16.37 -12.36
C ILE A 183 -3.18 15.28 -11.97
N ASP A 184 -3.70 14.53 -12.95
CA ASP A 184 -4.63 13.42 -12.74
C ASP A 184 -4.04 12.30 -11.88
N LYS A 185 -2.74 11.98 -12.07
CA LYS A 185 -2.07 10.94 -11.29
C LYS A 185 -1.63 11.43 -9.94
N LEU A 186 -1.24 12.71 -9.86
CA LEU A 186 -1.04 13.39 -8.58
C LEU A 186 -2.31 13.11 -7.75
N ALA A 187 -3.50 13.52 -8.22
CA ALA A 187 -4.78 13.44 -7.49
C ALA A 187 -5.20 12.07 -6.92
N LYS A 188 -4.61 10.97 -7.42
CA LYS A 188 -4.98 9.61 -7.01
C LYS A 188 -4.14 9.05 -5.87
N ASN A 189 -2.87 9.42 -5.75
CA ASN A 189 -1.93 8.68 -4.91
C ASN A 189 -2.17 8.82 -3.39
N ILE A 190 -2.98 9.79 -2.98
CA ILE A 190 -3.32 10.09 -1.58
C ILE A 190 -4.75 9.66 -1.22
N ASN A 191 -5.66 9.57 -2.20
CA ASN A 191 -7.10 9.43 -1.97
C ASN A 191 -7.65 7.99 -2.06
N ASP A 192 -6.82 6.95 -2.06
CA ASP A 192 -7.30 5.56 -2.19
C ASP A 192 -8.26 5.09 -1.06
N VAL A 193 -8.48 5.90 -0.01
CA VAL A 193 -9.37 5.57 1.12
C VAL A 193 -10.67 6.39 1.17
N LEU A 194 -10.82 7.49 0.40
CA LEU A 194 -11.99 8.37 0.50
C LEU A 194 -13.20 7.98 -0.38
N GLN A 195 -13.22 6.77 -0.97
CA GLN A 195 -14.31 6.35 -1.88
C GLN A 195 -15.57 5.78 -1.20
N LYS A 196 -15.77 5.96 0.11
CA LYS A 196 -17.05 5.65 0.78
C LYS A 196 -17.81 6.93 1.14
N LYS A 197 -18.31 7.68 0.15
CA LYS A 197 -19.51 8.51 0.34
C LYS A 197 -20.37 8.48 -0.93
N ASN A 198 -21.59 7.98 -0.73
CA ASN A 198 -22.78 8.06 -1.58
C ASN A 198 -22.86 7.06 -2.75
N ASN A 199 -23.23 5.82 -2.43
CA ASN A 199 -24.13 5.03 -3.26
C ASN A 199 -25.29 4.58 -2.39
N ASN A 200 -26.26 5.48 -2.20
CA ASN A 200 -27.66 5.13 -2.04
C ASN A 200 -28.42 6.15 -2.90
N ASN A 201 -29.23 5.62 -3.81
CA ASN A 201 -30.18 6.29 -4.73
C ASN A 201 -29.71 6.39 -6.19
N SER A 202 -30.16 5.37 -6.93
CA SER A 202 -30.68 5.52 -8.28
C SER A 202 -31.64 6.71 -8.38
N SER A 203 -31.25 7.74 -9.13
CA SER A 203 -32.12 8.47 -10.06
C SER A 203 -31.43 9.75 -10.52
N LEU A 204 -31.38 9.90 -11.83
CA LEU A 204 -31.19 11.12 -12.61
C LEU A 204 -31.66 12.41 -11.89
N ALA A 205 -30.76 13.37 -11.63
CA ALA A 205 -31.07 14.80 -11.57
C ALA A 205 -29.78 15.64 -11.43
N SER A 206 -29.56 16.48 -12.44
CA SER A 206 -28.66 17.64 -12.43
C SER A 206 -29.28 18.77 -11.62
N TYR A 207 -28.56 19.36 -10.65
CA TYR A 207 -28.83 20.72 -10.19
C TYR A 207 -27.55 21.41 -9.71
N SER A 208 -27.47 22.69 -10.07
CA SER A 208 -26.48 23.72 -9.77
C SER A 208 -26.66 24.33 -8.38
N GLU A 209 -25.74 25.25 -8.03
CA GLU A 209 -25.78 26.23 -6.92
C GLU A 209 -25.24 25.75 -5.56
N ASN A 210 -24.58 26.55 -4.71
CA ASN A 210 -24.13 27.94 -4.77
C ASN A 210 -22.98 28.10 -3.75
N ASN A 211 -22.12 29.10 -3.97
CA ASN A 211 -21.06 29.51 -3.06
C ASN A 211 -21.62 30.01 -1.71
N ASN A 212 -20.97 29.65 -0.59
CA ASN A 212 -20.80 30.56 0.56
C ASN A 212 -19.66 30.13 1.49
N THR A 213 -18.62 30.96 1.49
CA THR A 213 -17.85 31.55 2.61
C THR A 213 -17.68 30.81 3.96
N ASN A 214 -16.39 30.71 4.34
CA ASN A 214 -15.77 30.91 5.66
C ASN A 214 -16.40 30.31 6.93
N ILE A 215 -15.57 29.62 7.73
CA ILE A 215 -15.05 30.10 9.04
C ILE A 215 -14.27 28.93 9.69
N PHE A 216 -12.97 29.14 9.92
CA PHE A 216 -12.19 28.40 10.90
C PHE A 216 -12.63 28.80 12.31
N PRO A 217 -12.48 27.91 13.30
CA PRO A 217 -11.98 28.39 14.58
C PRO A 217 -10.71 27.61 14.96
N ASN A 218 -9.65 28.40 15.13
CA ASN A 218 -8.52 28.11 15.99
C ASN A 218 -8.93 28.50 17.41
N CYS A 219 -8.49 27.77 18.44
CA CYS A 219 -8.11 28.35 19.74
C CYS A 219 -7.58 27.27 20.69
N ASN A 220 -6.33 27.46 21.09
CA ASN A 220 -5.83 27.10 22.41
C ASN A 220 -6.20 28.20 23.41
N ASP A 221 -6.18 27.80 24.68
CA ASP A 221 -5.88 28.55 25.91
C ASP A 221 -7.01 28.86 26.91
N ILE A 222 -6.62 28.60 28.18
CA ILE A 222 -7.03 29.18 29.48
C ILE A 222 -7.91 28.31 30.42
N LEU A 223 -7.20 27.49 31.23
CA LEU A 223 -7.12 27.43 32.71
C LEU A 223 -8.36 27.32 33.63
N ASP A 224 -8.29 26.27 34.47
CA ASP A 224 -8.58 26.12 35.91
C ASP A 224 -9.87 26.66 36.56
N LYS A 225 -10.61 25.76 37.24
CA LYS A 225 -10.71 25.67 38.73
C LYS A 225 -11.76 24.65 39.23
N ASN A 226 -11.30 23.81 40.17
CA ASN A 226 -11.96 23.31 41.39
C ASN A 226 -13.04 22.18 41.36
N GLU A 227 -12.65 21.06 42.00
CA GLU A 227 -13.44 20.04 42.75
C GLU A 227 -14.30 20.62 43.90
N PRO A 228 -15.12 19.87 44.71
CA PRO A 228 -15.19 18.39 44.91
C PRO A 228 -16.62 17.77 45.05
N GLY A 229 -16.71 16.43 45.19
CA GLY A 229 -17.81 15.82 45.98
C GLY A 229 -18.38 14.45 45.55
N ASN A 230 -17.69 13.37 45.95
CA ASN A 230 -18.19 12.19 46.69
C ASN A 230 -19.56 11.53 46.38
N SER A 231 -19.53 10.23 46.03
CA SER A 231 -20.38 9.09 46.48
C SER A 231 -20.29 7.99 45.40
N GLY A 232 -19.97 6.73 45.64
CA GLY A 232 -20.12 5.87 46.81
C GLY A 232 -21.05 4.72 46.45
N CYS A 233 -20.63 3.47 46.71
CA CYS A 233 -21.39 2.20 46.65
C CYS A 233 -21.34 1.45 45.29
N GLY A 234 -21.05 0.16 45.18
CA GLY A 234 -20.79 -0.89 46.17
C GLY A 234 -20.72 -2.24 45.44
N CYS A 235 -19.77 -3.09 45.84
CA CYS A 235 -19.53 -4.43 45.32
C CYS A 235 -20.73 -5.37 45.52
N LYS A 236 -20.95 -6.34 44.60
CA LYS A 236 -21.33 -7.72 44.96
C LYS A 236 -20.74 -8.74 43.99
N GLU A 237 -19.82 -9.52 44.52
CA GLU A 237 -19.38 -10.83 44.03
C GLU A 237 -20.52 -11.85 44.14
N LYS A 238 -20.54 -12.83 43.22
CA LYS A 238 -21.03 -14.19 43.48
C LYS A 238 -20.14 -15.20 42.73
N THR A 239 -19.35 -15.92 43.51
CA THR A 239 -18.85 -17.30 43.33
C THR A 239 -20.06 -18.28 43.39
N ASN A 240 -20.09 -19.55 42.98
CA ASN A 240 -19.10 -20.59 42.66
C ASN A 240 -19.81 -21.80 41.97
N ILE A 241 -19.06 -22.56 41.15
CA ILE A 241 -18.99 -24.05 41.03
C ILE A 241 -20.26 -24.88 40.70
N GLU A 242 -20.24 -25.56 39.54
CA GLU A 242 -20.37 -27.03 39.47
C GLU A 242 -19.92 -27.59 38.11
N SER A 243 -19.34 -28.79 38.15
CA SER A 243 -18.45 -29.40 37.17
C SER A 243 -19.07 -30.61 36.45
N ASN A 244 -18.57 -30.85 35.24
CA ASN A 244 -18.50 -32.13 34.51
C ASN A 244 -19.78 -32.72 33.90
N LYS A 245 -19.82 -32.78 32.55
CA LYS A 245 -19.97 -34.03 31.77
C LYS A 245 -19.81 -33.78 30.26
N GLU A 246 -19.14 -34.76 29.62
CA GLU A 246 -19.16 -35.08 28.17
C GLU A 246 -18.36 -34.11 27.28
N GLU A 247 -17.09 -34.34 26.91
CA GLU A 247 -16.49 -35.57 26.37
C GLU A 247 -17.45 -36.35 25.45
N GLU A 248 -17.93 -35.69 24.40
CA GLU A 248 -18.32 -36.31 23.12
C GLU A 248 -18.77 -35.21 22.13
N LYS A 249 -17.78 -34.55 21.50
CA LYS A 249 -17.88 -33.84 20.19
C LYS A 249 -16.52 -33.31 19.72
N LYS A 250 -15.45 -34.06 20.00
CA LYS A 250 -14.24 -34.05 19.17
C LYS A 250 -14.50 -35.07 18.05
N ASN A 251 -15.01 -34.61 16.91
CA ASN A 251 -14.93 -35.26 15.58
C ASN A 251 -15.96 -34.65 14.60
N GLN A 252 -15.83 -33.36 14.30
CA GLN A 252 -16.42 -32.80 13.07
C GLN A 252 -15.90 -31.39 12.77
N CYS A 253 -14.62 -31.27 12.40
CA CYS A 253 -14.12 -30.14 11.58
C CYS A 253 -12.70 -30.36 11.04
N ASN A 254 -12.33 -31.62 10.77
CA ASN A 254 -11.12 -31.95 10.00
C ASN A 254 -11.58 -32.86 8.86
N ASN A 255 -11.68 -32.31 7.63
CA ASN A 255 -11.53 -33.07 6.37
C ASN A 255 -11.70 -32.28 5.05
N ASP A 256 -11.70 -30.94 5.00
CA ASP A 256 -11.86 -30.21 3.72
C ASP A 256 -10.70 -29.28 3.32
N VAL A 257 -9.45 -29.61 3.65
CA VAL A 257 -8.28 -29.02 2.95
C VAL A 257 -7.22 -30.09 2.69
N ALA A 258 -7.59 -31.08 1.87
CA ALA A 258 -6.66 -32.01 1.27
C ALA A 258 -6.28 -31.52 -0.14
N LYS A 259 -4.98 -31.24 -0.33
CA LYS A 259 -4.21 -31.31 -1.59
C LYS A 259 -5.00 -31.08 -2.89
N ILE A 260 -5.01 -29.84 -3.38
CA ILE A 260 -5.31 -29.57 -4.79
C ILE A 260 -4.00 -29.77 -5.58
N SER A 261 -3.86 -30.97 -6.14
CA SER A 261 -2.91 -31.31 -7.19
C SER A 261 -3.25 -30.58 -8.48
N ASN A 262 -2.21 -30.20 -9.22
CA ASN A 262 -2.24 -29.61 -10.56
C ASN A 262 -3.25 -30.32 -11.48
N ASP A 263 -4.28 -29.60 -11.92
CA ASP A 263 -4.93 -29.78 -13.22
C ASP A 263 -5.74 -28.51 -13.57
N ASN A 264 -5.46 -27.96 -14.76
CA ASN A 264 -6.20 -26.96 -15.55
C ASN A 264 -7.37 -26.22 -14.86
N ILE A 265 -7.07 -25.22 -14.02
CA ILE A 265 -8.09 -24.29 -13.52
C ILE A 265 -8.32 -23.20 -14.58
N LYS A 266 -9.44 -23.29 -15.30
CA LYS A 266 -10.01 -22.14 -16.03
C LYS A 266 -10.47 -21.11 -15.00
N TYR A 267 -9.85 -19.93 -14.99
CA TYR A 267 -10.19 -18.82 -14.11
C TYR A 267 -11.55 -18.19 -14.47
N GLU A 268 -12.66 -18.87 -14.17
CA GLU A 268 -14.02 -18.32 -14.26
C GLU A 268 -14.50 -17.85 -12.87
N HIS A 269 -13.80 -16.86 -12.29
CA HIS A 269 -14.36 -16.09 -11.18
C HIS A 269 -14.90 -14.76 -11.71
N LYS A 270 -16.21 -14.54 -11.57
CA LYS A 270 -16.83 -13.22 -11.75
C LYS A 270 -16.14 -12.22 -10.81
N MET A 271 -15.54 -11.19 -11.39
CA MET A 271 -14.78 -10.14 -10.70
C MET A 271 -15.76 -9.16 -10.03
N ASP A 272 -16.41 -9.56 -8.95
CA ASP A 272 -17.34 -8.69 -8.24
C ASP A 272 -16.60 -7.89 -7.16
N GLY A 273 -16.21 -6.66 -7.50
CA GLY A 273 -15.78 -5.64 -6.54
C GLY A 273 -14.42 -5.02 -6.82
N PHE A 274 -14.38 -3.69 -6.84
CA PHE A 274 -13.12 -2.94 -6.82
C PHE A 274 -12.47 -3.04 -5.43
N ILE A 275 -11.25 -3.57 -5.36
CA ILE A 275 -10.51 -3.70 -4.09
C ILE A 275 -9.65 -2.45 -3.89
N PRO A 276 -9.90 -1.63 -2.84
CA PRO A 276 -9.07 -0.47 -2.54
C PRO A 276 -7.66 -0.89 -2.13
N ARG A 277 -6.67 -0.09 -2.57
CA ARG A 277 -5.26 -0.27 -2.22
C ARG A 277 -4.87 0.66 -1.09
N LEU A 278 -4.39 0.10 0.00
CA LEU A 278 -4.04 0.84 1.21
C LEU A 278 -2.54 0.78 1.48
N LYS A 279 -2.02 1.83 2.13
CA LYS A 279 -0.61 2.02 2.44
C LYS A 279 -0.44 2.46 3.90
N PRO A 280 -0.47 1.53 4.87
CA PRO A 280 -0.35 1.87 6.29
C PRO A 280 0.98 2.55 6.63
N LEU A 281 2.05 2.24 5.88
CA LEU A 281 3.38 2.83 6.06
C LEU A 281 3.56 4.19 5.35
N MET A 282 2.50 4.81 4.83
CA MET A 282 2.62 6.03 3.99
C MET A 282 3.29 7.23 4.67
N TRP A 283 3.36 7.25 6.01
CA TRP A 283 4.03 8.29 6.80
C TRP A 283 5.32 7.81 7.46
N SER A 284 5.65 6.52 7.32
CA SER A 284 6.86 5.92 7.88
C SER A 284 8.03 6.12 6.92
N TYR A 285 9.15 6.61 7.43
CA TYR A 285 10.38 6.78 6.64
C TYR A 285 11.03 5.42 6.36
N GLU A 286 11.67 5.28 5.21
CA GLU A 286 12.41 4.05 4.84
C GLU A 286 13.48 3.69 5.89
N LYS A 287 14.19 4.69 6.42
CA LYS A 287 15.19 4.52 7.49
C LYS A 287 14.57 3.95 8.77
N GLU A 288 13.37 4.39 9.14
CA GLU A 288 12.67 3.88 10.33
C GLU A 288 12.24 2.43 10.12
N ILE A 289 11.74 2.09 8.94
CA ILE A 289 11.40 0.70 8.57
C ILE A 289 12.64 -0.22 8.68
N VAL A 290 13.79 0.23 8.16
CA VAL A 290 15.06 -0.51 8.28
C VAL A 290 15.46 -0.69 9.74
N LEU A 291 15.41 0.37 10.55
CA LEU A 291 15.74 0.32 11.98
C LEU A 291 14.80 -0.62 12.75
N TYR A 292 13.50 -0.59 12.44
CA TYR A 292 12.50 -1.46 13.04
C TYR A 292 12.79 -2.93 12.72
N ALA A 293 13.04 -3.26 11.45
CA ALA A 293 13.43 -4.61 11.02
C ALA A 293 14.72 -5.08 11.71
N TYR A 294 15.72 -4.20 11.81
CA TYR A 294 17.00 -4.50 12.46
C TYR A 294 16.82 -4.83 13.95
N HIS A 295 16.08 -4.01 14.69
CA HIS A 295 15.89 -4.18 16.13
C HIS A 295 15.12 -5.44 16.51
N LEU A 296 14.24 -5.91 15.62
CA LEU A 296 13.48 -7.14 15.77
C LEU A 296 14.18 -8.35 15.11
N LYS A 297 15.30 -8.14 14.41
CA LYS A 297 16.00 -9.15 13.62
C LYS A 297 15.06 -9.87 12.64
N LEU A 298 14.21 -9.09 11.96
CA LEU A 298 13.32 -9.64 10.94
C LEU A 298 14.13 -10.07 9.72
N ASP A 299 13.86 -11.27 9.23
CA ASP A 299 14.40 -11.74 7.95
C ASP A 299 13.76 -10.95 6.80
N PHE A 300 14.60 -10.32 5.97
CA PHE A 300 14.16 -9.71 4.73
C PHE A 300 15.22 -9.84 3.64
N PHE A 301 14.76 -9.80 2.40
CA PHE A 301 15.61 -9.82 1.22
C PHE A 301 16.00 -8.37 0.85
N SER A 302 17.30 -8.09 0.80
CA SER A 302 17.83 -6.72 0.60
C SER A 302 18.35 -6.47 -0.81
N THR A 303 18.61 -7.52 -1.60
CA THR A 303 19.17 -7.36 -2.94
C THR A 303 18.17 -6.66 -3.85
N GLU A 304 18.64 -5.67 -4.61
CA GLU A 304 17.83 -4.99 -5.62
C GLU A 304 17.58 -5.87 -6.85
N CYS A 305 16.51 -5.58 -7.58
CA CYS A 305 16.16 -6.32 -8.79
C CYS A 305 17.20 -6.07 -9.89
N THR A 306 17.63 -7.12 -10.59
CA THR A 306 18.59 -7.02 -11.73
C THR A 306 18.15 -6.03 -12.83
N TYR A 307 16.85 -5.74 -12.91
CA TYR A 307 16.27 -4.83 -13.91
C TYR A 307 15.91 -3.43 -13.39
N SER A 308 16.00 -3.16 -12.08
CA SER A 308 15.68 -1.84 -11.51
C SER A 308 16.69 -0.70 -11.74
N PRO A 309 18.02 -0.93 -11.93
CA PRO A 309 19.00 0.15 -11.98
C PRO A 309 18.76 1.19 -13.07
N ASN A 310 18.20 0.77 -14.21
CA ASN A 310 17.92 1.66 -15.35
C ASN A 310 16.59 2.43 -15.20
N SER A 311 15.96 2.41 -14.03
CA SER A 311 14.70 3.09 -13.79
C SER A 311 14.92 4.57 -13.46
N PHE A 312 14.11 5.45 -14.06
CA PHE A 312 14.08 6.90 -13.75
C PHE A 312 13.93 7.18 -12.25
N ARG A 313 13.29 6.25 -11.53
CA ARG A 313 13.02 6.34 -10.10
C ARG A 313 14.31 6.41 -9.26
N GLY A 314 15.40 5.76 -9.69
CA GLY A 314 16.69 5.80 -9.00
C GLY A 314 17.27 7.21 -8.88
N ASN A 315 17.22 8.00 -9.96
CA ASN A 315 17.73 9.37 -9.96
C ASN A 315 16.95 10.27 -8.99
N LEU A 316 15.63 10.12 -8.97
CA LEU A 316 14.78 10.90 -8.08
C LEU A 316 14.97 10.53 -6.61
N ARG A 317 15.20 9.25 -6.32
CA ARG A 317 15.55 8.79 -4.97
C ARG A 317 16.82 9.45 -4.47
N SER A 318 17.88 9.48 -5.28
CA SER A 318 19.14 10.16 -4.91
C SER A 318 18.90 11.64 -4.64
N PHE A 319 18.16 12.33 -5.52
CA PHE A 319 17.82 13.74 -5.32
C PHE A 319 17.04 14.00 -4.02
N ILE A 320 16.06 13.17 -3.68
CA ILE A 320 15.31 13.32 -2.42
C ILE A 320 16.23 13.10 -1.22
N LYS A 321 17.16 12.13 -1.29
CA LYS A 321 18.14 11.88 -0.22
C LYS A 321 19.06 13.08 -0.01
N ASP A 322 19.49 13.74 -1.08
CA ASP A 322 20.30 14.97 -0.98
C ASP A 322 19.51 16.10 -0.28
N LEU A 323 18.22 16.23 -0.59
CA LEU A 323 17.36 17.19 0.12
C LEU A 323 17.12 16.81 1.58
N GLU A 324 16.99 15.53 1.90
CA GLU A 324 16.76 15.03 3.26
C GLU A 324 17.95 15.31 4.18
N ILE A 325 19.17 15.33 3.63
CA ILE A 325 20.39 15.72 4.37
C ILE A 325 20.29 17.18 4.84
N ILE A 326 19.74 18.06 4.00
CA ILE A 326 19.58 19.49 4.30
C ILE A 326 18.39 19.72 5.24
N ASN A 327 17.24 19.09 4.93
CA ASN A 327 16.02 19.20 5.72
C ASN A 327 15.39 17.82 5.94
N PRO A 328 15.49 17.24 7.16
CA PRO A 328 14.91 15.94 7.48
C PRO A 328 13.39 15.82 7.27
N GLN A 329 12.66 16.94 7.30
CA GLN A 329 11.20 16.97 7.11
C GLN A 329 10.80 17.06 5.63
N ILE A 330 11.74 17.13 4.68
CA ILE A 330 11.42 17.39 3.27
C ILE A 330 10.46 16.34 2.68
N ILE A 331 10.61 15.07 3.05
CA ILE A 331 9.77 13.98 2.57
C ILE A 331 8.30 14.22 2.97
N LEU A 332 8.05 14.49 4.24
CA LEU A 332 6.71 14.80 4.74
C LEU A 332 6.18 16.12 4.15
N ASN A 333 7.02 17.14 3.98
CA ASN A 333 6.64 18.41 3.37
C ASN A 333 6.20 18.24 1.91
N ILE A 334 6.87 17.38 1.14
CA ILE A 334 6.45 17.02 -0.23
C ILE A 334 5.06 16.37 -0.19
N ILE A 335 4.83 15.44 0.75
CA ILE A 335 3.56 14.74 0.86
C ILE A 335 2.43 15.70 1.26
N HIS A 336 2.63 16.53 2.30
CA HIS A 336 1.67 17.53 2.75
C HIS A 336 1.37 18.57 1.66
N SER A 337 2.38 19.03 0.93
CA SER A 337 2.19 19.96 -0.19
C SER A 337 1.31 19.32 -1.27
N ALA A 338 1.52 18.03 -1.56
CA ALA A 338 0.67 17.31 -2.49
C ALA A 338 -0.78 17.19 -2.00
N GLU A 339 -1.01 16.94 -0.70
CA GLU A 339 -2.37 16.91 -0.13
C GLU A 339 -3.13 18.20 -0.42
N PHE A 340 -2.48 19.37 -0.32
CA PHE A 340 -3.08 20.67 -0.64
C PHE A 340 -3.50 20.80 -2.12
N PHE A 341 -2.67 20.33 -3.06
CA PHE A 341 -3.02 20.36 -4.49
C PHE A 341 -4.25 19.50 -4.84
N TYR A 342 -4.61 18.52 -4.00
CA TYR A 342 -5.69 17.56 -4.30
C TYR A 342 -7.08 18.02 -3.95
N PHE A 343 -7.23 18.83 -2.89
CA PHE A 343 -8.53 19.34 -2.48
C PHE A 343 -9.25 20.14 -3.59
N ASN A 344 -8.52 20.57 -4.63
CA ASN A 344 -9.03 21.38 -5.74
C ASN A 344 -9.32 20.61 -7.05
N THR A 345 -9.28 19.26 -7.06
CA THR A 345 -9.48 18.47 -8.30
C THR A 345 -10.68 17.52 -8.24
N ASN A 346 -11.84 17.97 -8.73
CA ASN A 346 -13.05 17.14 -8.85
C ASN A 346 -13.03 16.25 -10.10
N ILE A 347 -12.14 15.25 -10.16
CA ILE A 347 -12.07 14.31 -11.30
C ILE A 347 -12.55 12.92 -10.88
N LYS A 348 -13.86 12.66 -11.03
CA LYS A 348 -14.41 11.30 -10.96
C LYS A 348 -14.20 10.59 -12.30
N LYS A 349 -13.28 9.61 -12.37
CA LYS A 349 -13.13 8.74 -13.54
C LYS A 349 -14.08 7.56 -13.45
N LYS A 350 -14.91 7.38 -14.48
CA LYS A 350 -15.72 6.18 -14.66
C LYS A 350 -14.78 5.01 -14.99
N LEU A 351 -14.83 3.96 -14.18
CA LEU A 351 -14.14 2.70 -14.44
C LEU A 351 -15.09 1.78 -15.21
N ASN A 352 -14.55 1.09 -16.21
CA ASN A 352 -15.22 0.04 -16.96
C ASN A 352 -14.51 -1.30 -16.68
N THR A 353 -15.13 -2.41 -17.08
CA THR A 353 -14.49 -3.73 -17.09
C THR A 353 -13.82 -3.98 -18.44
N CYS A 354 -12.62 -4.55 -18.42
CA CYS A 354 -11.88 -4.91 -19.62
C CYS A 354 -12.62 -6.02 -20.38
N ILE A 355 -12.87 -5.83 -21.68
CA ILE A 355 -13.59 -6.82 -22.50
C ILE A 355 -12.80 -8.14 -22.60
N LYS A 356 -11.47 -8.11 -22.51
CA LYS A 356 -10.61 -9.30 -22.66
C LYS A 356 -10.44 -10.12 -21.38
N CYS A 357 -10.33 -9.46 -20.22
CA CYS A 357 -9.93 -10.13 -18.98
C CYS A 357 -10.79 -9.78 -17.76
N GLY A 358 -11.83 -8.97 -17.93
CA GLY A 358 -12.74 -8.55 -16.86
C GLY A 358 -12.17 -7.52 -15.87
N ALA A 359 -10.85 -7.27 -15.87
CA ALA A 359 -10.22 -6.35 -14.92
C ALA A 359 -10.71 -4.89 -15.09
N TYR A 360 -10.78 -4.14 -13.99
CA TYR A 360 -11.17 -2.73 -14.01
C TYR A 360 -10.16 -1.86 -14.74
N THR A 361 -10.65 -0.99 -15.63
CA THR A 361 -9.80 -0.10 -16.42
C THR A 361 -10.56 1.15 -16.87
N SER A 362 -9.84 2.22 -17.18
CA SER A 362 -10.42 3.44 -17.76
C SER A 362 -10.69 3.33 -19.26
N ASN A 363 -10.11 2.32 -19.91
CA ASN A 363 -10.23 2.08 -21.35
C ASN A 363 -11.09 0.83 -21.60
N MET A 364 -11.43 0.54 -22.86
CA MET A 364 -12.15 -0.71 -23.19
C MET A 364 -11.27 -1.96 -22.98
N ILE A 365 -9.99 -1.86 -23.28
CA ILE A 365 -8.98 -2.92 -23.05
C ILE A 365 -7.96 -2.40 -22.05
N CYS A 366 -7.67 -3.20 -21.02
CA CYS A 366 -6.69 -2.82 -20.00
C CYS A 366 -5.26 -2.80 -20.55
N LYS A 367 -4.38 -2.02 -19.93
CA LYS A 367 -3.00 -1.84 -20.42
C LYS A 367 -2.20 -3.14 -20.43
N ALA A 368 -2.46 -4.06 -19.51
CA ALA A 368 -1.79 -5.35 -19.49
C ALA A 368 -2.16 -6.22 -20.69
N CYS A 369 -3.46 -6.35 -21.01
CA CYS A 369 -3.88 -7.06 -22.22
C CYS A 369 -3.26 -6.45 -23.48
N LEU A 370 -3.21 -5.11 -23.59
CA LEU A 370 -2.55 -4.45 -24.72
C LEU A 370 -1.05 -4.76 -24.80
N ILE A 371 -0.37 -4.92 -23.66
CA ILE A 371 1.04 -5.32 -23.63
C ILE A 371 1.19 -6.78 -24.06
N VAL A 372 0.35 -7.69 -23.55
CA VAL A 372 0.37 -9.11 -23.95
C VAL A 372 0.10 -9.26 -25.45
N ASP A 373 -0.90 -8.57 -25.99
CA ASP A 373 -1.18 -8.56 -27.43
C ASP A 373 0.00 -8.03 -28.26
N GLY A 374 0.68 -6.99 -27.74
CA GLY A 374 1.86 -6.41 -28.36
C GLY A 374 3.10 -7.32 -28.29
N LEU A 375 3.22 -8.16 -27.26
CA LEU A 375 4.26 -9.18 -27.17
C LEU A 375 3.97 -10.38 -28.07
N ASN A 376 2.70 -10.80 -28.17
CA ASN A 376 2.28 -11.89 -29.08
C ASN A 376 2.51 -11.52 -30.56
N ASN A 377 2.31 -10.24 -30.92
CA ASN A 377 2.51 -9.73 -32.28
C ASN A 377 3.71 -8.77 -32.32
N TYR A 378 4.82 -9.13 -31.68
CA TYR A 378 5.94 -8.23 -31.51
C TYR A 378 6.57 -7.83 -32.85
N THR A 379 6.46 -6.53 -33.18
CA THR A 379 7.17 -5.90 -34.30
C THR A 379 8.22 -4.92 -33.80
N ASP A 380 7.85 -4.09 -32.83
CA ASP A 380 8.67 -3.06 -32.21
C ASP A 380 8.08 -2.65 -30.85
N ASN A 381 8.75 -1.73 -30.16
CA ASN A 381 8.31 -1.22 -28.84
C ASN A 381 7.13 -0.22 -28.90
N SER A 382 6.47 -0.03 -30.04
CA SER A 382 5.43 1.01 -30.21
C SER A 382 4.20 0.77 -29.32
N PHE A 383 3.85 -0.49 -29.03
CA PHE A 383 2.71 -0.87 -28.19
C PHE A 383 2.82 -0.35 -26.74
N LEU A 384 4.04 -0.09 -26.25
CA LEU A 384 4.26 0.52 -24.94
C LEU A 384 3.64 1.92 -24.88
N TYR A 385 3.57 2.64 -26.01
CA TYR A 385 3.13 4.03 -26.12
C TYR A 385 1.71 4.21 -26.68
N ALA A 386 1.03 3.14 -27.12
CA ALA A 386 -0.24 3.17 -27.86
C ALA A 386 -1.41 3.92 -27.17
N ASN A 387 -1.38 4.14 -25.85
CA ASN A 387 -2.43 4.89 -25.13
C ASN A 387 -2.18 6.40 -25.05
N LYS A 388 -1.11 6.94 -25.64
CA LYS A 388 -1.00 8.38 -25.83
C LYS A 388 -2.03 8.75 -26.89
N LYS A 389 -3.20 9.26 -26.49
CA LYS A 389 -4.04 10.08 -27.39
C LYS A 389 -3.06 10.96 -28.17
N LYS A 390 -3.04 10.88 -29.51
CA LYS A 390 -2.46 11.95 -30.33
C LYS A 390 -3.08 13.22 -29.77
N LYS A 391 -2.30 14.05 -29.08
CA LYS A 391 -2.75 15.37 -28.63
C LYS A 391 -2.88 16.21 -29.89
N ASN A 392 -3.92 15.96 -30.68
CA ASN A 392 -4.38 16.92 -31.65
C ASN A 392 -4.84 18.12 -30.81
N ASN A 393 -4.16 19.26 -30.98
CA ASN A 393 -4.42 20.53 -30.31
C ASN A 393 -4.13 20.60 -28.80
N LYS A 394 -2.87 20.44 -28.38
CA LYS A 394 -2.38 21.35 -27.31
C LYS A 394 -1.72 22.53 -27.99
N LYS A 395 -2.31 23.73 -27.88
CA LYS A 395 -1.60 24.99 -28.10
C LYS A 395 -0.27 24.86 -27.34
N LYS A 396 0.86 24.82 -28.05
CA LYS A 396 2.16 25.02 -27.40
C LYS A 396 2.07 26.42 -26.78
N ILE A 397 2.16 26.51 -25.47
CA ILE A 397 2.41 27.79 -24.83
C ILE A 397 3.82 28.15 -25.26
N SER A 398 3.97 29.16 -26.11
CA SER A 398 5.26 29.75 -26.41
C SER A 398 5.75 30.38 -25.13
N ILE A 399 6.85 29.85 -24.59
CA ILE A 399 7.59 30.52 -23.54
C ILE A 399 8.52 31.48 -24.29
N GLU A 400 8.11 32.74 -24.40
CA GLU A 400 9.01 33.79 -24.83
C GLU A 400 9.94 34.11 -23.66
N TYR A 401 11.23 33.92 -23.87
CA TYR A 401 12.24 34.42 -22.95
C TYR A 401 12.46 35.88 -23.32
N GLU A 402 12.15 36.81 -22.42
CA GLU A 402 12.68 38.16 -22.53
C GLU A 402 14.19 38.06 -22.32
N ILE A 403 14.93 38.12 -23.43
CA ILE A 403 16.37 38.32 -23.38
C ILE A 403 16.55 39.82 -23.15
N GLU A 404 16.71 40.22 -21.89
CA GLU A 404 17.26 41.54 -21.57
C GLU A 404 18.67 41.61 -22.20
N LYS A 405 18.84 42.51 -23.16
CA LYS A 405 20.10 42.77 -23.86
C LYS A 405 20.94 43.81 -23.13
#